data_AF-A0A849EUQ0-F1
#
_entry.id   AF-A0A849EUQ0-F1
#
_cell.length_a   1.000
_cell.length_b   1.000
_cell.length_c   1.000
_cell.angle_alpha   90.00
_cell.angle_beta   90.00
_cell.angle_gamma   90.00
#
_symmetry.space_group_name_H-M   'P 1'
#
loop_
_entity.id
_entity.type
_entity.pdbx_description
1 polymer ?
#
loop_
_entity_poly.entity_id
_entity_poly.type
_entity_poly.pdbx_seq_one_letter_code
_entity_poly.pdbx_strand_id
1 'polypeptide(L)'
;MSDMKVAPIGAFTGPQETARVESKTTEKQRGFGQWLNDSIAQVNQLQQNADAAANALVTGQSRDIHGAMIAMQKSSVTMDLVVNVRNKVIAAYDEIKRMQF
;
A
#
# COMPACT_ATOMS: atom_id res chain seq x y z
N MET A 1 3.86 25.52 -70.15
CA MET A 1 3.37 25.77 -68.78
C MET A 1 3.03 24.40 -68.20
N SER A 2 4.00 23.53 -67.86
CA SER A 2 5.09 23.73 -66.87
C SER A 2 4.42 24.14 -65.55
N ASP A 3 4.18 23.28 -64.56
CA ASP A 3 5.17 22.52 -63.81
C ASP A 3 4.43 21.48 -62.93
N MET A 4 4.34 20.22 -63.35
CA MET A 4 4.00 19.11 -62.44
C MET A 4 5.27 18.76 -61.67
N LYS A 5 5.51 19.46 -60.55
CA LYS A 5 6.65 19.18 -59.67
C LYS A 5 6.35 17.98 -58.78
N VAL A 6 6.74 16.82 -59.26
CA VAL A 6 6.89 15.58 -58.52
C VAL A 6 7.84 15.85 -57.34
N ALA A 7 7.35 15.69 -56.10
CA ALA A 7 8.20 15.80 -54.92
C ALA A 7 9.15 14.58 -54.83
N PRO A 8 10.45 14.77 -54.56
CA PRO A 8 11.43 13.70 -54.58
C PRO A 8 11.26 12.77 -53.38
N ILE A 9 11.35 11.47 -53.65
CA ILE A 9 11.56 10.43 -52.65
C ILE A 9 13.02 10.53 -52.18
N GLY A 10 13.21 10.76 -50.88
CA GLY A 10 14.47 10.51 -50.18
C GLY A 10 14.95 11.65 -49.29
N ALA A 11 14.77 11.49 -47.97
CA ALA A 11 15.68 11.99 -46.95
C ALA A 11 15.40 11.31 -45.60
N PHE A 12 15.80 10.04 -45.48
CA PHE A 12 15.99 9.42 -44.16
C PHE A 12 17.14 10.17 -43.49
N THR A 13 16.80 11.03 -42.53
CA THR A 13 17.77 11.89 -41.83
C THR A 13 17.50 11.84 -40.33
N GLY A 14 18.52 11.39 -39.59
CA GLY A 14 18.68 11.67 -38.16
C GLY A 14 18.20 10.57 -37.20
N PRO A 15 19.01 10.20 -36.19
CA PRO A 15 18.62 9.21 -35.20
C PRO A 15 17.43 9.72 -34.41
N GLN A 16 16.40 8.89 -34.39
CA GLN A 16 15.16 9.04 -33.67
C GLN A 16 15.44 9.64 -32.28
N GLU A 17 15.02 10.89 -32.12
CA GLU A 17 14.91 11.58 -30.85
C GLU A 17 14.18 10.62 -29.92
N THR A 18 14.93 10.04 -28.99
CA THR A 18 14.39 9.15 -27.96
C THR A 18 13.32 9.97 -27.26
N ALA A 19 12.06 9.68 -27.59
CA ALA A 19 10.91 10.18 -26.90
C ALA A 19 11.18 9.95 -25.43
N ARG A 20 11.50 11.04 -24.73
CA ARG A 20 11.59 11.09 -23.29
C ARG A 20 10.22 10.67 -22.82
N VAL A 21 10.11 9.40 -22.45
CA VAL A 21 8.96 8.89 -21.73
C VAL A 21 8.94 9.69 -20.45
N GLU A 22 8.13 10.76 -20.44
CA GLU A 22 7.71 11.43 -19.24
C GLU A 22 7.17 10.34 -18.33
N SER A 23 8.01 9.95 -17.38
CA SER A 23 7.64 9.08 -16.28
C SER A 23 6.67 9.88 -15.41
N LYS A 24 5.40 9.96 -15.85
CA LYS A 24 4.27 10.20 -14.96
C LYS A 24 4.07 8.96 -14.10
N THR A 25 5.03 8.71 -13.23
CA THR A 25 4.85 7.85 -12.07
C THR A 25 5.32 8.64 -10.86
N THR A 26 4.69 9.79 -10.65
CA THR A 26 4.42 10.24 -9.28
C THR A 26 3.21 9.47 -8.76
N GLU A 27 3.29 8.14 -8.77
CA GLU A 27 2.74 7.39 -7.63
C GLU A 27 3.62 7.87 -6.48
N LYS A 28 3.12 8.89 -5.79
CA LYS A 28 3.67 9.39 -4.54
C LYS A 28 3.73 8.16 -3.65
N GLN A 29 4.88 7.47 -3.62
CA GLN A 29 5.04 6.25 -2.85
C GLN A 29 4.55 6.60 -1.46
N ARG A 30 3.39 6.05 -1.07
CA ARG A 30 2.83 6.29 0.25
C ARG A 30 3.96 5.91 1.21
N GLY A 31 4.48 6.92 1.92
CA GLY A 31 5.65 6.71 2.75
C GLY A 31 5.35 5.59 3.74
N PHE A 32 6.35 4.80 4.11
CA PHE A 32 6.17 3.69 5.05
C PHE A 32 5.41 4.13 6.32
N GLY A 33 5.65 5.36 6.80
CA GLY A 33 4.91 5.93 7.93
C GLY A 33 3.41 6.11 7.67
N GLN A 34 3.01 6.51 6.45
CA GLN A 34 1.60 6.61 6.07
C GLN A 34 0.96 5.23 5.97
N TRP A 35 1.64 4.26 5.35
CA TRP A 35 1.17 2.87 5.29
C TRP A 35 1.03 2.25 6.69
N LEU A 36 1.99 2.52 7.58
CA LEU A 36 1.96 2.04 8.96
C LEU A 36 0.79 2.67 9.73
N ASN A 37 0.57 3.98 9.56
CA ASN A 37 -0.56 4.68 10.18
C ASN A 37 -1.91 4.10 9.71
N ASP A 38 -2.06 3.88 8.40
CA ASP A 38 -3.25 3.28 7.82
C ASP A 38 -3.47 1.85 8.36
N SER A 39 -2.38 1.09 8.52
CA SER A 39 -2.43 -0.28 9.06
C SER A 39 -2.88 -0.30 10.52
N ILE A 40 -2.35 0.61 11.35
CA ILE A 40 -2.76 0.75 12.76
C ILE A 40 -4.24 1.14 12.86
N ALA A 41 -4.70 2.07 12.02
CA ALA A 41 -6.12 2.42 11.94
C ALA A 41 -6.99 1.22 11.57
N GLN A 42 -6.54 0.38 10.64
CA GLN A 42 -7.22 -0.85 10.25
C GLN A 42 -7.34 -1.86 11.40
N VAL A 43 -6.28 -2.02 12.21
CA VAL A 43 -6.31 -2.88 13.40
C VAL A 43 -7.30 -2.36 14.43
N ASN A 44 -7.33 -1.05 14.65
CA ASN A 44 -8.31 -0.43 15.55
C ASN A 44 -9.76 -0.70 15.10
N GLN A 45 -10.02 -0.58 13.80
CA GLN A 45 -11.33 -0.90 13.24
C GLN A 45 -11.68 -2.39 13.36
N LEU A 46 -10.69 -3.27 13.20
CA LEU A 46 -10.88 -4.70 13.39
C LEU A 46 -11.21 -5.07 14.84
N GLN A 47 -10.56 -4.41 15.80
CA GLN A 47 -10.84 -4.55 17.23
C GLN A 47 -12.27 -4.11 17.55
N GLN A 48 -12.69 -2.93 17.08
CA GLN A 48 -14.06 -2.44 17.28
C GLN A 48 -15.12 -3.38 16.67
N ASN A 49 -14.85 -3.92 15.49
CA ASN A 49 -15.73 -4.90 14.86
C ASN A 49 -15.82 -6.20 15.66
N ALA A 50 -14.69 -6.68 16.21
CA ALA A 50 -14.68 -7.86 17.07
C ALA A 50 -15.46 -7.62 18.36
N ASP A 51 -15.33 -6.43 18.97
CA ASP A 51 -16.07 -6.05 20.18
C ASP A 51 -17.58 -5.92 19.90
N ALA A 52 -17.96 -5.34 18.75
CA ALA A 52 -19.34 -5.25 18.32
C ALA A 52 -19.95 -6.64 18.05
N ALA A 53 -19.20 -7.52 17.38
CA ALA A 53 -19.63 -8.90 17.14
C ALA A 53 -19.78 -9.69 18.44
N ALA A 54 -18.83 -9.54 19.38
CA ALA A 54 -18.91 -10.16 20.71
C ALA A 54 -20.13 -9.66 21.50
N ASN A 55 -20.40 -8.36 21.49
CA ASN A 55 -21.59 -7.79 22.12
C ASN A 55 -22.90 -8.27 21.47
N ALA A 56 -22.94 -8.40 20.15
CA ALA A 56 -24.10 -8.91 19.42
C ALA A 56 -24.40 -10.39 19.73
N LEU A 57 -23.36 -11.19 20.04
CA LEU A 57 -23.53 -12.55 20.52
C LEU A 57 -24.07 -12.63 21.94
N VAL A 58 -23.51 -11.84 22.85
CA VAL A 58 -23.90 -11.85 24.28
C VAL A 58 -25.32 -11.32 24.47
N THR A 59 -25.75 -10.35 23.66
CA THR A 59 -27.11 -9.79 23.67
C THR A 59 -28.13 -10.68 22.95
N GLY A 60 -27.72 -11.78 22.33
CA GLY A 60 -28.60 -12.70 21.60
C GLY A 60 -29.14 -12.15 20.28
N GLN A 61 -28.66 -10.99 19.81
CA GLN A 61 -29.09 -10.37 18.56
C GLN A 61 -28.49 -11.04 17.31
N SER A 62 -27.42 -11.81 17.46
CA SER A 62 -26.80 -12.55 16.36
C SER A 62 -26.60 -14.02 16.71
N ARG A 63 -27.04 -14.91 15.80
CA ARG A 63 -26.83 -16.36 15.88
C ARG A 63 -25.50 -16.78 15.22
N ASP A 64 -24.74 -15.83 14.69
CA ASP A 64 -23.48 -16.05 13.99
C ASP A 64 -22.29 -16.09 14.94
N ILE A 65 -22.27 -17.12 15.80
CA ILE A 65 -21.17 -17.39 16.74
C ILE A 65 -19.84 -17.57 15.99
N HIS A 66 -19.91 -18.17 14.79
CA HIS A 66 -18.76 -18.41 13.94
C HIS A 66 -18.14 -17.11 13.43
N GLY A 67 -18.95 -16.16 12.95
CA GLY A 67 -18.48 -14.86 12.48
C GLY A 67 -17.74 -14.07 13.57
N ALA A 68 -18.27 -14.04 14.80
CA ALA A 68 -17.58 -13.36 15.90
C ALA A 68 -16.29 -14.08 16.32
N MET A 69 -16.28 -15.41 16.41
CA MET A 69 -15.05 -16.15 16.71
C MET A 69 -13.96 -15.91 15.65
N ILE A 70 -14.34 -15.89 14.36
CA ILE A 70 -13.42 -15.55 13.26
C ILE A 70 -12.90 -14.11 13.41
N ALA A 71 -13.77 -13.15 13.71
CA ALA A 71 -13.38 -11.76 13.92
C ALA A 71 -12.40 -11.62 15.10
N MET A 72 -12.66 -12.32 16.21
CA MET A 72 -11.78 -12.35 17.39
C MET A 72 -10.42 -12.96 17.06
N GLN A 73 -10.37 -14.12 16.38
CA GLN A 73 -9.11 -14.75 15.98
C GLN A 73 -8.33 -13.88 15.00
N LYS A 74 -9.01 -13.24 14.05
CA LYS A 74 -8.38 -12.30 13.12
C LYS A 74 -7.79 -11.10 13.86
N SER A 75 -8.50 -10.54 14.84
CA SER A 75 -8.00 -9.44 15.67
C SER A 75 -6.74 -9.84 16.43
N SER A 76 -6.76 -10.99 17.11
CA SER A 76 -5.62 -11.50 17.88
C SER A 76 -4.37 -11.65 17.02
N VAL A 77 -4.46 -12.36 15.89
CA VAL A 77 -3.32 -12.58 14.98
C VAL A 77 -2.81 -11.25 14.41
N THR A 78 -3.71 -10.33 14.10
CA THR A 78 -3.35 -9.00 13.58
C THR A 78 -2.62 -8.18 14.65
N MET A 79 -3.05 -8.26 15.91
CA MET A 79 -2.39 -7.56 17.02
C MET A 79 -0.97 -8.09 17.27
N ASP A 80 -0.80 -9.42 17.23
CA ASP A 80 0.53 -10.04 17.35
C ASP A 80 1.47 -9.58 16.23
N LEU A 81 0.95 -9.48 15.01
CA LEU A 81 1.71 -8.94 13.88
C LEU A 81 2.14 -7.49 14.12
N VAL A 82 1.24 -6.63 14.61
CA VAL A 82 1.55 -5.21 14.92
C VAL A 82 2.68 -5.10 15.94
N VAL A 83 2.65 -5.90 17.00
CA VAL A 83 3.71 -5.91 18.02
C VAL A 83 5.06 -6.29 17.40
N ASN A 84 5.08 -7.29 16.53
CA ASN A 84 6.30 -7.70 15.83
C ASN A 84 6.83 -6.61 14.90
N VAL A 85 5.96 -5.95 14.15
CA VAL A 85 6.34 -4.83 13.28
C VAL A 85 6.90 -3.67 14.11
N ARG A 86 6.24 -3.29 15.21
CA ARG A 86 6.74 -2.27 16.16
C ARG A 86 8.15 -2.61 16.63
N ASN A 87 8.38 -3.85 17.06
CA ASN A 87 9.68 -4.29 17.54
C ASN A 87 10.76 -4.23 16.44
N LYS A 88 10.43 -4.59 15.20
CA LYS A 88 11.37 -4.49 14.07
C LYS A 88 11.67 -3.07 13.66
N VAL A 89 10.71 -2.16 13.72
CA VAL A 89 10.95 -0.74 13.45
C VAL A 89 11.87 -0.13 14.50
N ILE A 90 11.67 -0.45 15.79
CA ILE A 90 12.55 -0.01 16.87
C ILE A 90 13.97 -0.58 16.68
N ALA A 91 14.09 -1.87 16.37
CA ALA A 91 15.39 -2.51 16.12
C ALA A 91 16.12 -1.89 14.91
N ALA A 92 15.40 -1.60 13.83
CA ALA A 92 15.98 -0.94 12.64
C ALA A 92 16.48 0.47 12.97
N TYR A 93 15.75 1.23 13.79
CA TYR A 93 16.21 2.53 14.28
C TYR A 93 17.48 2.39 15.14
N ASP A 94 17.54 1.39 16.01
CA ASP A 94 18.72 1.14 16.86
C ASP A 94 19.95 0.73 16.04
N GLU A 95 19.77 -0.11 15.01
CA GLU A 95 20.82 -0.52 14.09
C GLU A 95 21.38 0.67 13.29
N ILE A 96 20.52 1.55 12.76
CA ILE A 96 20.95 2.75 12.03
C ILE A 96 21.80 3.65 12.93
N LYS A 97 21.42 3.81 14.21
CA LYS A 97 22.24 4.55 15.17
C LYS A 97 23.60 3.88 15.35
N ARG A 98 23.65 2.56 15.53
CA ARG A 98 24.91 1.81 15.71
C ARG A 98 25.86 1.90 14.52
N MET A 99 25.36 2.07 13.29
CA MET A 99 26.21 2.21 12.11
C MET A 99 26.86 3.61 11.95
N GLN A 100 26.39 4.63 12.68
CA GLN A 100 26.85 6.03 12.54
C GLN A 100 27.84 6.47 13.63
N PHE A 101 28.42 5.56 14.41
CA PHE A 101 29.43 5.86 15.42
C PHE A 101 30.72 5.06 15.18
#